data_AF-A0A7X5QQW2-F1
#
_entry.id   AF-A0A7X5QQW2-F1
#
_cell.length_a   1.000
_cell.length_b   1.000
_cell.length_c   1.000
_cell.angle_alpha   90.00
_cell.angle_beta   90.00
_cell.angle_gamma   90.00
#
_symmetry.space_group_name_H-M   'P 1'
#
loop_
_entity.id
_entity.type
_entity.pdbx_description
1 polymer ?
#
loop_
_entity_poly.entity_id
_entity_poly.type
_entity_poly.pdbx_seq_one_letter_code
_entity_poly.pdbx_strand_id
1 'polypeptide(L)'
;MKQRLKNLLKKWFPTIHPLPAKRLVRWEKELLAAPPDIKDEATIKHVEILDYLDNRECHVRNTQRRARGITLIPVTLGIITSMLLTVNDFIEERKSNESEIYHWVDVAKKEYGDKFYLRDDLPDYLNGMNYIGDDKDLSLRKYLHYRYTYYPSSPRLLKIDIGFLLLYLIIIPPFIWAVFFSHRQAPLIIDREQQIFYTWYKGKAYAARYPQVGMAEKTNILFLKVYGLDENNQLIGRGFIPNVSSYSFAFLSSGNDKALAVAFMVKFLLNGKEAVSKVDYQRRGPLIWWSKDKRPADLD
;
A
#
# COMPACT_ATOMS: atom_id res chain seq x y z
N MET A 1 -6.87 30.56 -19.58
CA MET A 1 -5.51 30.24 -19.06
C MET A 1 -5.11 28.74 -19.09
N LYS A 2 -5.96 27.79 -19.57
CA LYS A 2 -5.67 26.33 -19.53
C LYS A 2 -5.06 25.72 -20.82
N GLN A 3 -5.21 26.35 -22.00
CA GLN A 3 -4.80 25.77 -23.28
C GLN A 3 -3.28 25.86 -23.54
N ARG A 4 -2.67 27.01 -23.20
CA ARG A 4 -1.26 27.30 -23.48
C ARG A 4 -0.31 26.45 -22.63
N LEU A 5 -0.67 26.22 -21.37
CA LEU A 5 0.03 25.31 -20.46
C LEU A 5 -0.09 23.84 -20.92
N LYS A 6 -1.29 23.41 -21.36
CA LYS A 6 -1.50 22.07 -21.95
C LYS A 6 -0.62 21.83 -23.19
N ASN A 7 -0.49 22.82 -24.07
CA ASN A 7 0.33 22.70 -25.28
C ASN A 7 1.84 22.69 -24.98
N LEU A 8 2.29 23.43 -23.97
CA LEU A 8 3.67 23.37 -23.49
C LEU A 8 3.98 22.00 -22.87
N LEU A 9 3.08 21.46 -22.04
CA LEU A 9 3.23 20.14 -21.41
C LEU A 9 3.31 19.00 -22.43
N LYS A 10 2.52 19.05 -23.52
CA LYS A 10 2.55 18.04 -24.60
C LYS A 10 3.86 18.08 -25.40
N LYS A 11 4.53 19.24 -25.45
CA LYS A 11 5.83 19.45 -26.10
C LYS A 11 7.01 19.09 -25.16
N TRP A 12 6.83 19.25 -23.86
CA TRP A 12 7.85 18.98 -22.84
C TRP A 12 8.03 17.49 -22.51
N PHE A 13 7.02 16.65 -22.75
CA PHE A 13 7.02 15.24 -22.33
C PHE A 13 6.41 14.30 -23.39
N PRO A 14 7.15 13.95 -24.45
CA PRO A 14 6.71 12.89 -25.37
C PRO A 14 6.82 11.53 -24.67
N THR A 15 5.82 10.69 -24.86
CA THR A 15 5.73 9.32 -24.37
C THR A 15 6.97 8.49 -24.74
N ILE A 16 7.65 8.01 -23.70
CA ILE A 16 8.43 6.77 -23.56
C ILE A 16 9.54 6.51 -24.60
N HIS A 17 10.79 6.72 -24.17
CA HIS A 17 11.92 5.81 -24.44
C HIS A 17 12.90 5.82 -23.25
N PRO A 18 13.64 4.72 -23.00
CA PRO A 18 14.47 4.55 -21.81
C PRO A 18 15.76 5.36 -21.98
N LEU A 19 15.82 6.60 -21.51
CA LEU A 19 16.92 7.50 -21.82
C LEU A 19 17.35 8.36 -20.62
N PRO A 20 18.63 8.78 -20.57
CA PRO A 20 19.27 9.36 -19.39
C PRO A 20 18.52 10.60 -18.92
N ALA A 21 18.34 10.68 -17.60
CA ALA A 21 17.73 11.84 -16.96
C ALA A 21 18.41 13.13 -17.45
N LYS A 22 17.63 14.03 -18.06
CA LYS A 22 18.12 15.37 -18.45
C LYS A 22 18.28 16.20 -17.19
N ARG A 23 19.25 17.12 -17.16
CA ARG A 23 19.49 17.96 -15.97
C ARG A 23 18.30 18.89 -15.72
N LEU A 24 17.85 18.97 -14.47
CA LEU A 24 16.72 19.80 -14.03
C LEU A 24 16.91 21.29 -14.40
N VAL A 25 18.14 21.78 -14.31
CA VAL A 25 18.50 23.18 -14.66
C VAL A 25 18.16 23.54 -16.10
N ARG A 26 18.07 22.57 -17.02
CA ARG A 26 17.69 22.82 -18.42
C ARG A 26 16.34 23.54 -18.54
N TRP A 27 15.45 23.32 -17.58
CA TRP A 27 14.09 23.87 -17.58
C TRP A 27 13.91 25.05 -16.63
N GLU A 28 14.98 25.53 -15.99
CA GLU A 28 14.92 26.58 -14.98
C GLU A 28 14.15 27.82 -15.44
N LYS A 29 14.49 28.35 -16.63
CA LYS A 29 13.83 29.54 -17.19
C LYS A 29 12.31 29.35 -17.32
N GLU A 30 11.88 28.17 -17.75
CA GLU A 30 10.45 27.85 -17.93
C GLU A 30 9.75 27.67 -16.58
N LEU A 31 10.42 27.04 -15.61
CA LEU A 31 9.90 26.81 -14.25
C LEU A 31 9.76 28.12 -13.46
N LEU A 32 10.73 29.03 -13.61
CA LEU A 32 10.69 30.36 -13.00
C LEU A 32 9.63 31.26 -13.65
N ALA A 33 9.40 31.12 -14.96
CA ALA A 33 8.37 31.87 -15.69
C ALA A 33 6.93 31.41 -15.39
N ALA A 34 6.73 30.26 -14.74
CA ALA A 34 5.41 29.85 -14.30
C ALA A 34 4.79 30.91 -13.37
N PRO A 35 3.46 31.12 -13.37
CA PRO A 35 2.83 32.09 -12.48
C PRO A 35 3.21 31.84 -11.01
N PRO A 36 3.45 32.89 -10.21
CA PRO A 36 3.63 32.72 -8.77
C PRO A 36 2.36 32.12 -8.16
N ASP A 37 2.52 31.03 -7.43
CA ASP A 37 1.44 30.31 -6.74
C ASP A 37 1.80 30.23 -5.26
N ILE A 38 1.83 31.42 -4.63
CA ILE A 38 2.27 31.61 -3.24
C ILE A 38 1.17 31.10 -2.31
N LYS A 39 1.51 30.11 -1.48
CA LYS A 39 0.58 29.46 -0.56
C LYS A 39 0.48 30.17 0.78
N ASP A 40 -0.74 30.39 1.24
CA ASP A 40 -1.05 30.79 2.61
C ASP A 40 -1.22 29.56 3.53
N GLU A 41 -1.56 29.79 4.80
CA GLU A 41 -1.73 28.73 5.79
C GLU A 41 -2.84 27.73 5.44
N ALA A 42 -3.90 28.17 4.76
CA ALA A 42 -4.99 27.29 4.35
C ALA A 42 -4.57 26.41 3.16
N THR A 43 -3.92 27.00 2.17
CA THR A 43 -3.59 26.36 0.90
C THR A 43 -2.32 25.50 0.96
N ILE A 44 -1.35 25.82 1.83
CA ILE A 44 -0.11 25.05 1.98
C ILE A 44 -0.37 23.61 2.45
N LYS A 45 -1.42 23.41 3.26
CA LYS A 45 -1.88 22.08 3.74
C LYS A 45 -2.24 21.14 2.59
N HIS A 46 -2.68 21.70 1.47
CA HIS A 46 -3.09 20.97 0.25
C HIS A 46 -1.94 20.74 -0.76
N VAL A 47 -0.73 21.21 -0.48
CA VAL A 47 0.42 20.92 -1.34
C VAL A 47 0.87 19.47 -1.14
N GLU A 48 0.51 18.61 -2.09
CA GLU A 48 0.70 17.16 -1.96
C GLU A 48 2.16 16.72 -1.96
N ILE A 49 3.10 17.52 -2.44
CA ILE A 49 4.53 17.16 -2.41
C ILE A 49 5.21 17.42 -1.06
N LEU A 50 4.60 18.22 -0.19
CA LEU A 50 5.30 18.85 0.92
C LEU A 50 5.09 18.11 2.25
N ASP A 51 6.19 17.82 2.94
CA ASP A 51 6.21 17.36 4.34
C ASP A 51 6.70 18.46 5.30
N TYR A 52 7.68 19.29 4.91
CA TYR A 52 8.22 20.39 5.71
C TYR A 52 8.71 21.55 4.82
N LEU A 53 8.59 22.78 5.30
CA LEU A 53 9.06 24.01 4.65
C LEU A 53 9.42 25.06 5.69
N ASP A 54 10.63 25.60 5.59
CA ASP A 54 11.05 26.83 6.26
C ASP A 54 11.86 27.72 5.31
N ASN A 55 12.68 28.64 5.84
CA ASN A 55 13.53 29.52 5.01
C ASN A 55 14.73 28.81 4.38
N ARG A 56 15.15 27.66 4.90
CA ARG A 56 16.38 26.95 4.51
C ARG A 56 16.09 25.66 3.76
N GLU A 57 15.17 24.84 4.26
CA GLU A 57 14.88 23.51 3.77
C GLU A 57 13.44 23.33 3.29
N CYS A 58 13.30 22.55 2.22
CA CYS A 58 12.01 22.03 1.75
C CYS A 58 12.10 20.51 1.67
N HIS A 59 11.23 19.82 2.42
CA HIS A 59 11.20 18.36 2.47
C HIS A 59 10.07 17.85 1.58
N VAL A 60 10.47 17.24 0.48
CA VAL A 60 9.58 16.65 -0.51
C VAL A 60 9.32 15.19 -0.17
N ARG A 61 8.06 14.82 -0.03
CA ARG A 61 7.66 13.47 0.40
C ARG A 61 7.50 12.50 -0.76
N ASN A 62 7.66 11.22 -0.43
CA ASN A 62 7.49 10.10 -1.34
C ASN A 62 6.01 9.64 -1.42
N THR A 63 5.64 8.97 -2.51
CA THR A 63 4.31 8.39 -2.77
C THR A 63 3.93 7.26 -1.79
N GLN A 64 4.89 6.62 -1.14
CA GLN A 64 4.68 5.48 -0.24
C GLN A 64 3.63 5.73 0.85
N ARG A 65 3.60 6.93 1.45
CA ARG A 65 2.63 7.26 2.50
C ARG A 65 1.19 7.15 1.98
N ARG A 66 0.94 7.64 0.76
CA ARG A 66 -0.37 7.56 0.10
C ARG A 66 -0.69 6.12 -0.31
N ALA A 67 0.27 5.40 -0.88
CA ALA A 67 0.11 3.98 -1.23
C ALA A 67 -0.34 3.15 -0.02
N ARG A 68 0.29 3.38 1.14
CA ARG A 68 -0.06 2.68 2.38
C ARG A 68 -1.44 3.08 2.92
N GLY A 69 -1.70 4.39 3.00
CA GLY A 69 -2.94 4.91 3.58
C GLY A 69 -4.19 4.65 2.74
N ILE A 70 -4.08 4.74 1.42
CA ILE A 70 -5.23 4.63 0.49
C ILE A 70 -5.40 3.22 -0.04
N THR A 71 -4.32 2.43 -0.15
CA THR A 71 -4.38 1.10 -0.76
C THR A 71 -4.10 0.00 0.25
N LEU A 72 -2.90 -0.06 0.84
CA LEU A 72 -2.52 -1.21 1.66
C LEU A 72 -3.43 -1.39 2.88
N ILE A 73 -3.70 -0.31 3.63
CA ILE A 73 -4.55 -0.40 4.83
C ILE A 73 -5.98 -0.81 4.46
N PRO A 74 -6.71 -0.12 3.55
CA PRO A 74 -8.07 -0.53 3.20
C PRO A 74 -8.17 -1.94 2.63
N VAL A 75 -7.22 -2.35 1.77
CA VAL A 75 -7.21 -3.72 1.21
C VAL A 75 -6.96 -4.75 2.30
N THR A 76 -6.04 -4.50 3.23
CA THR A 76 -5.77 -5.41 4.36
C THR A 76 -7.01 -5.55 5.23
N LEU A 77 -7.69 -4.44 5.55
CA LEU A 77 -8.94 -4.47 6.31
C LEU A 77 -10.02 -5.25 5.56
N GLY A 78 -10.16 -5.05 4.25
CA GLY A 78 -11.09 -5.81 3.42
C GLY A 78 -10.83 -7.32 3.45
N ILE A 79 -9.57 -7.74 3.35
CA ILE A 79 -9.18 -9.16 3.43
C ILE A 79 -9.48 -9.74 4.82
N ILE A 80 -9.16 -9.01 5.89
CA ILE A 80 -9.46 -9.44 7.27
C ILE A 80 -10.98 -9.55 7.48
N THR A 81 -11.76 -8.56 7.05
CA THR A 81 -13.22 -8.60 7.12
C THR A 81 -13.78 -9.78 6.35
N SER A 82 -13.28 -10.05 5.14
CA SER A 82 -13.67 -11.22 4.35
C SER A 82 -13.42 -12.52 5.13
N MET A 83 -12.24 -12.67 5.74
CA MET A 83 -11.93 -13.84 6.57
C MET A 83 -12.89 -13.97 7.75
N LEU A 84 -13.18 -12.88 8.45
CA LEU A 84 -14.12 -12.88 9.58
C LEU A 84 -15.53 -13.30 9.15
N LEU A 85 -16.00 -12.82 7.99
CA LEU A 85 -17.29 -13.24 7.43
C LEU A 85 -17.29 -14.73 7.08
N THR A 86 -16.25 -15.23 6.40
CA THR A 86 -16.14 -16.67 6.09
C THR A 86 -16.14 -17.53 7.36
N VAL A 87 -15.47 -17.10 8.43
CA VAL A 87 -15.48 -17.80 9.71
C VAL A 87 -16.87 -17.74 10.36
N ASN A 88 -17.55 -16.59 10.30
CA ASN A 88 -18.90 -16.45 10.84
C ASN A 88 -19.89 -17.36 10.11
N ASP A 89 -19.86 -17.36 8.77
CA ASP A 89 -20.70 -18.20 7.93
C ASP A 89 -20.50 -19.69 8.27
N PHE A 90 -19.24 -20.13 8.44
CA PHE A 90 -18.94 -21.49 8.87
C PHE A 90 -19.52 -21.83 10.25
N ILE A 91 -19.45 -20.90 11.20
CA ILE A 91 -20.00 -21.09 12.55
C ILE A 91 -21.53 -21.18 12.51
N GLU A 92 -22.19 -20.32 11.74
CA GLU A 92 -23.64 -20.34 11.57
C GLU A 92 -24.11 -21.62 10.88
N GLU A 93 -23.44 -22.01 9.80
CA GLU A 93 -23.72 -23.25 9.07
C GLU A 93 -23.55 -24.47 9.99
N ARG A 94 -22.49 -24.50 10.81
CA ARG A 94 -22.28 -25.57 11.78
C ARG A 94 -23.44 -25.71 12.77
N LYS A 95 -23.95 -24.60 13.31
CA LYS A 95 -25.07 -24.63 14.27
C LYS A 95 -26.33 -25.21 13.63
N SER A 96 -26.63 -24.81 12.39
CA SER A 96 -27.77 -25.36 11.64
C SER A 96 -27.60 -26.85 11.40
N ASN A 97 -26.42 -27.24 10.93
CA ASN A 97 -26.10 -28.64 10.62
C ASN A 97 -26.10 -29.52 11.88
N GLU A 98 -25.63 -29.03 13.02
CA GLU A 98 -25.70 -29.75 14.29
C GLU A 98 -27.13 -30.07 14.69
N SER A 99 -28.05 -29.10 14.55
CA SER A 99 -29.47 -29.33 14.82
C SER A 99 -30.07 -30.40 13.90
N GLU A 100 -29.68 -30.41 12.62
CA GLU A 100 -30.15 -31.41 11.67
C GLU A 100 -29.57 -32.80 11.95
N ILE A 101 -28.28 -32.88 12.30
CA ILE A 101 -27.63 -34.14 12.70
C ILE A 101 -28.33 -34.74 13.91
N TYR A 102 -28.61 -33.94 14.96
CA TYR A 102 -29.33 -34.45 16.14
C TYR A 102 -30.73 -34.94 15.80
N HIS A 103 -31.45 -34.26 14.90
CA HIS A 103 -32.74 -34.73 14.42
C HIS A 103 -32.64 -36.12 13.76
N TRP A 104 -31.63 -36.34 12.91
CA TRP A 104 -31.42 -37.64 12.26
C TRP A 104 -30.93 -38.73 13.23
N VAL A 105 -30.16 -38.37 14.26
CA VAL A 105 -29.81 -39.26 15.37
C VAL A 105 -31.07 -39.72 16.12
N ASP A 106 -31.99 -38.80 16.43
CA ASP A 106 -33.26 -39.13 17.10
C ASP A 106 -34.13 -40.05 16.23
N VAL A 107 -34.18 -39.81 14.91
CA VAL A 107 -34.88 -40.69 13.95
C VAL A 107 -34.25 -42.08 13.95
N ALA A 108 -32.93 -42.18 13.84
CA ALA A 108 -32.22 -43.47 13.85
C ALA A 108 -32.47 -44.23 15.15
N LYS A 109 -32.45 -43.53 16.29
CA LYS A 109 -32.76 -44.11 17.62
C LYS A 109 -34.20 -44.61 17.71
N LYS A 110 -35.15 -43.88 17.17
CA LYS A 110 -36.58 -44.26 17.18
C LYS A 110 -36.87 -45.46 16.30
N GLU A 111 -36.26 -45.54 15.12
CA GLU A 111 -36.50 -46.61 14.14
C GLU A 111 -35.70 -47.89 14.45
N TYR A 112 -34.47 -47.75 14.96
CA TYR A 112 -33.52 -48.86 15.12
C TYR A 112 -33.09 -49.16 16.57
N GLY A 113 -33.62 -48.40 17.54
CA GLY A 113 -33.42 -48.56 18.97
C GLY A 113 -32.19 -47.84 19.54
N ASP A 114 -32.03 -47.88 20.87
CA ASP A 114 -30.98 -47.15 21.61
C ASP A 114 -29.55 -47.53 21.22
N LYS A 115 -29.34 -48.67 20.56
CA LYS A 115 -28.04 -49.18 20.13
C LYS A 115 -27.84 -49.08 18.61
N PHE A 116 -28.56 -48.19 17.92
CA PHE A 116 -28.45 -48.01 16.47
C PHE A 116 -27.00 -47.75 16.00
N TYR A 117 -26.16 -47.13 16.85
CA TYR A 117 -24.77 -46.81 16.52
C TYR A 117 -23.83 -48.03 16.46
N LEU A 118 -24.28 -49.21 16.92
CA LEU A 118 -23.56 -50.48 16.76
C LEU A 118 -23.95 -51.23 15.48
N ARG A 119 -24.85 -50.64 14.68
CA ARG A 119 -25.39 -51.27 13.48
C ARG A 119 -24.64 -50.79 12.24
N ASP A 120 -24.34 -51.75 11.36
CA ASP A 120 -23.74 -51.52 10.05
C ASP A 120 -24.77 -51.57 8.91
N ASP A 121 -26.04 -51.86 9.23
CA ASP A 121 -27.16 -52.06 8.28
C ASP A 121 -28.12 -50.85 8.18
N LEU A 122 -27.65 -49.64 8.54
CA LEU A 122 -28.45 -48.42 8.43
C LEU A 122 -28.66 -48.03 6.95
N PRO A 123 -29.84 -47.52 6.58
CA PRO A 123 -30.12 -47.08 5.22
C PRO A 123 -29.34 -45.82 4.84
N ASP A 124 -29.12 -45.60 3.54
CA ASP A 124 -28.29 -44.51 3.01
C ASP A 124 -28.69 -43.10 3.49
N TYR A 125 -29.96 -42.87 3.81
CA TYR A 125 -30.42 -41.58 4.32
C TYR A 125 -30.02 -41.32 5.80
N LEU A 126 -29.63 -42.37 6.54
CA LEU A 126 -29.06 -42.28 7.90
C LEU A 126 -27.54 -42.50 7.89
N ASN A 127 -26.89 -42.38 6.73
CA ASN A 127 -25.47 -42.60 6.61
C ASN A 127 -24.67 -41.66 7.52
N GLY A 128 -23.70 -42.23 8.25
CA GLY A 128 -22.88 -41.52 9.22
C GLY A 128 -23.54 -41.28 10.58
N MET A 129 -24.83 -41.61 10.78
CA MET A 129 -25.47 -41.50 12.11
C MET A 129 -24.83 -42.44 13.13
N ASN A 130 -24.43 -43.65 12.72
CA ASN A 130 -23.70 -44.58 13.57
C ASN A 130 -22.34 -44.02 14.05
N TYR A 131 -21.64 -43.28 13.19
CA TYR A 131 -20.39 -42.59 13.54
C TYR A 131 -20.61 -41.46 14.56
N ILE A 132 -21.69 -40.69 14.39
CA ILE A 132 -22.04 -39.62 15.34
C ILE A 132 -22.35 -40.22 16.71
N GLY A 133 -23.17 -41.27 16.73
CA GLY A 133 -23.65 -41.94 17.94
C GLY A 133 -24.78 -41.17 18.63
N ASP A 134 -25.09 -41.55 19.87
CA ASP A 134 -26.06 -40.88 20.76
C ASP A 134 -25.37 -39.82 21.66
N ASP A 135 -24.24 -39.28 21.19
CA ASP A 135 -23.47 -38.29 21.95
C ASP A 135 -24.21 -36.94 21.94
N LYS A 136 -24.48 -36.41 23.13
CA LYS A 136 -25.20 -35.13 23.32
C LYS A 136 -24.36 -33.88 23.02
N ASP A 137 -23.09 -34.05 22.64
CA ASP A 137 -22.19 -32.95 22.29
C ASP A 137 -21.33 -33.31 21.08
N LEU A 138 -21.61 -32.65 19.96
CA LEU A 138 -20.87 -32.82 18.73
C LEU A 138 -19.59 -31.97 18.75
N SER A 139 -18.47 -32.61 19.12
CA SER A 139 -17.16 -31.97 19.01
C SER A 139 -16.85 -31.49 17.57
N LEU A 140 -16.09 -30.40 17.44
CA LEU A 140 -15.70 -29.87 16.12
C LEU A 140 -15.04 -30.94 15.23
N ARG A 141 -14.21 -31.82 15.81
CA ARG A 141 -13.55 -32.89 15.06
C ARG A 141 -14.55 -33.90 14.49
N LYS A 142 -15.55 -34.31 15.28
CA LYS A 142 -16.62 -35.20 14.81
C LYS A 142 -17.44 -34.51 13.72
N TYR A 143 -17.80 -33.24 13.93
CA TYR A 143 -18.52 -32.45 12.93
C TYR A 143 -17.76 -32.37 11.60
N LEU A 144 -16.47 -32.00 11.63
CA LEU A 144 -15.66 -31.91 10.42
C LEU A 144 -15.51 -33.25 9.71
N HIS A 145 -15.27 -34.34 10.46
CA HIS A 145 -15.24 -35.67 9.87
C HIS A 145 -16.56 -36.01 9.20
N TYR A 146 -17.68 -35.69 9.86
CA TYR A 146 -18.99 -35.97 9.34
C TYR A 146 -19.29 -35.17 8.06
N ARG A 147 -19.10 -33.84 8.11
CA ARG A 147 -19.27 -32.89 7.00
C ARG A 147 -18.44 -33.24 5.77
N TYR A 148 -17.23 -33.77 5.95
CA TYR A 148 -16.32 -34.06 4.83
C TYR A 148 -16.30 -35.52 4.41
N THR A 149 -17.12 -36.37 5.03
CA THR A 149 -17.20 -37.81 4.68
C THR A 149 -18.62 -38.20 4.24
N TYR A 150 -19.66 -37.75 4.94
CA TYR A 150 -21.03 -38.24 4.75
C TYR A 150 -21.95 -37.25 4.03
N TYR A 151 -21.61 -35.96 3.95
CA TYR A 151 -22.41 -35.03 3.14
C TYR A 151 -22.32 -35.34 1.64
N PRO A 152 -23.42 -35.21 0.87
CA PRO A 152 -23.39 -35.44 -0.58
C PRO A 152 -22.36 -34.57 -1.31
N SER A 153 -22.10 -33.37 -0.79
CA SER A 153 -21.15 -32.39 -1.34
C SER A 153 -19.79 -32.39 -0.63
N SER A 154 -19.49 -33.39 0.20
CA SER A 154 -18.28 -33.48 1.03
C SER A 154 -16.97 -33.12 0.31
N PRO A 155 -16.64 -33.71 -0.86
CA PRO A 155 -15.36 -33.43 -1.52
C PRO A 155 -15.26 -31.98 -2.03
N ARG A 156 -16.40 -31.36 -2.36
CA ARG A 156 -16.45 -29.97 -2.80
C ARG A 156 -16.30 -29.03 -1.62
N LEU A 157 -17.02 -29.28 -0.53
CA LEU A 157 -16.95 -28.48 0.70
C LEU A 157 -15.52 -28.45 1.26
N LEU A 158 -14.88 -29.62 1.36
CA LEU A 158 -13.50 -29.73 1.82
C LEU A 158 -12.53 -28.88 0.98
N LYS A 159 -12.66 -28.92 -0.35
CA LYS A 159 -11.81 -28.14 -1.27
C LYS A 159 -12.02 -26.64 -1.11
N ILE A 160 -13.27 -26.20 -0.91
CA ILE A 160 -13.62 -24.78 -0.72
C ILE A 160 -13.05 -24.29 0.62
N ASP A 161 -13.31 -25.01 1.70
CA ASP A 161 -12.92 -24.62 3.06
C ASP A 161 -11.39 -24.56 3.19
N ILE A 162 -10.67 -25.59 2.72
CA ILE A 162 -9.20 -25.60 2.68
C ILE A 162 -8.67 -24.50 1.75
N GLY A 163 -9.32 -24.28 0.61
CA GLY A 163 -8.93 -23.25 -0.36
C GLY A 163 -8.95 -21.86 0.26
N PHE A 164 -10.04 -21.48 0.94
CA PHE A 164 -10.14 -20.20 1.64
C PHE A 164 -9.17 -20.11 2.81
N LEU A 165 -9.01 -21.17 3.61
CA LEU A 165 -8.06 -21.20 4.71
C LEU A 165 -6.63 -20.92 4.22
N LEU A 166 -6.18 -21.63 3.19
CA LEU A 166 -4.85 -21.44 2.60
C LEU A 166 -4.70 -20.06 1.98
N LEU A 167 -5.73 -19.57 1.28
CA LEU A 167 -5.75 -18.21 0.72
C LEU A 167 -5.48 -17.16 1.80
N TYR A 168 -6.22 -17.21 2.91
CA TYR A 168 -6.04 -16.24 4.00
C TYR A 168 -4.69 -16.39 4.71
N LEU A 169 -4.22 -17.63 4.95
CA LEU A 169 -2.91 -17.88 5.54
C LEU A 169 -1.75 -17.36 4.70
N ILE A 170 -1.88 -17.40 3.36
CA ILE A 170 -0.84 -16.94 2.44
C ILE A 170 -0.90 -15.42 2.24
N ILE A 171 -2.12 -14.86 2.13
CA ILE A 171 -2.30 -13.44 1.76
C ILE A 171 -2.20 -12.51 2.97
N ILE A 172 -2.76 -12.86 4.14
CA ILE A 172 -2.83 -11.91 5.27
C ILE A 172 -1.45 -11.54 5.81
N PRO A 173 -0.51 -12.49 6.08
CA PRO A 173 0.80 -12.15 6.62
C PRO A 173 1.61 -11.14 5.80
N PRO A 174 1.77 -11.28 4.47
CA PRO A 174 2.53 -10.29 3.69
C PRO A 174 1.84 -8.92 3.65
N PHE A 175 0.51 -8.87 3.68
CA PHE A 175 -0.22 -7.59 3.76
C PHE A 175 -0.04 -6.90 5.11
N ILE A 176 -0.16 -7.63 6.22
CA ILE A 176 0.16 -7.12 7.56
C ILE A 176 1.61 -6.63 7.58
N TRP A 177 2.54 -7.44 7.07
CA TRP A 177 3.95 -7.06 7.03
C TRP A 177 4.17 -5.77 6.22
N ALA A 178 3.58 -5.68 5.03
CA ALA A 178 3.69 -4.52 4.15
C ALA A 178 3.04 -3.27 4.77
N VAL A 179 1.94 -3.43 5.51
CA VAL A 179 1.39 -2.34 6.32
C VAL A 179 2.44 -1.96 7.36
N PHE A 180 2.81 -2.78 8.32
CA PHE A 180 3.56 -2.30 9.49
C PHE A 180 5.05 -2.02 9.25
N PHE A 181 5.74 -2.88 8.50
CA PHE A 181 7.21 -2.95 8.43
C PHE A 181 7.80 -2.38 7.14
N SER A 182 6.99 -1.97 6.17
CA SER A 182 7.53 -1.25 5.00
C SER A 182 8.22 0.05 5.45
N HIS A 183 9.53 0.12 5.21
CA HIS A 183 10.35 1.24 5.64
C HIS A 183 9.88 2.55 5.01
N ARG A 184 9.74 3.60 5.83
CA ARG A 184 9.55 4.96 5.34
C ARG A 184 10.78 5.39 4.60
N GLN A 185 10.65 5.53 3.28
CA GLN A 185 11.67 6.23 2.52
C GLN A 185 11.79 7.65 3.04
N ALA A 186 13.04 8.10 3.18
CA ALA A 186 13.36 9.46 3.54
C ALA A 186 12.68 10.45 2.57
N PRO A 187 12.32 11.66 3.03
CA PRO A 187 12.00 12.73 2.10
C PRO A 187 13.23 13.06 1.24
N LEU A 188 12.98 13.72 0.11
CA LEU A 188 14.01 14.43 -0.62
C LEU A 188 14.07 15.85 -0.04
N ILE A 189 15.19 16.17 0.59
CA ILE A 189 15.43 17.47 1.20
C ILE A 189 16.12 18.35 0.17
N ILE A 190 15.62 19.58 0.06
CA ILE A 190 16.18 20.64 -0.76
C ILE A 190 16.76 21.66 0.22
N ASP A 191 18.08 21.72 0.34
CA ASP A 191 18.76 22.77 1.12
C ASP A 191 19.07 23.94 0.18
N ARG A 192 18.46 25.08 0.49
CA ARG A 192 18.59 26.31 -0.28
C ARG A 192 19.98 26.92 -0.16
N GLU A 193 20.57 26.95 1.03
CA GLU A 193 21.87 27.61 1.25
C GLU A 193 22.98 26.88 0.49
N GLN A 194 22.95 25.55 0.53
CA GLN A 194 23.95 24.71 -0.13
C GLN A 194 23.62 24.42 -1.60
N GLN A 195 22.41 24.73 -2.06
CA GLN A 195 21.89 24.42 -3.39
C GLN A 195 21.97 22.93 -3.74
N ILE A 196 21.60 22.08 -2.78
CA ILE A 196 21.65 20.61 -2.91
C ILE A 196 20.29 19.95 -2.71
N PHE A 197 20.13 18.82 -3.38
CA PHE A 197 19.03 17.89 -3.21
C PHE A 197 19.62 16.62 -2.61
N TYR A 198 19.14 16.20 -1.45
CA TYR A 198 19.65 15.00 -0.80
C TYR A 198 18.55 14.17 -0.14
N THR A 199 18.80 12.87 -0.02
CA THR A 199 17.89 11.90 0.57
C THR A 199 18.71 10.70 1.05
N TRP A 200 18.11 9.78 1.79
CA TRP A 200 18.76 8.53 2.18
C TRP A 200 17.83 7.35 1.97
N TYR A 201 18.44 6.18 1.79
CA TYR A 201 17.71 4.93 1.64
C TYR A 201 18.55 3.77 2.12
N LYS A 202 17.96 2.88 2.92
CA LYS A 202 18.66 1.72 3.50
C LYS A 202 20.01 2.10 4.14
N GLY A 203 20.07 3.24 4.82
CA GLY A 203 21.27 3.73 5.50
C GLY A 203 22.37 4.30 4.59
N LYS A 204 22.12 4.50 3.28
CA LYS A 204 23.04 5.18 2.36
C LYS A 204 22.53 6.57 1.99
N ALA A 205 23.42 7.55 1.97
CA ALA A 205 23.14 8.92 1.54
C ALA A 205 23.20 9.05 0.01
N TYR A 206 22.33 9.90 -0.54
CA TYR A 206 22.31 10.27 -1.95
C TYR A 206 22.10 11.78 -2.06
N ALA A 207 22.93 12.46 -2.85
CA ALA A 207 22.88 13.88 -3.04
C ALA A 207 23.17 14.29 -4.50
N ALA A 208 22.74 15.49 -4.87
CA ALA A 208 23.17 16.15 -6.09
C ALA A 208 23.09 17.66 -5.88
N ARG A 209 24.09 18.42 -6.36
CA ARG A 209 23.93 19.86 -6.52
C ARG A 209 22.82 20.13 -7.54
N TYR A 210 22.10 21.23 -7.40
CA TYR A 210 20.97 21.57 -8.26
C TYR A 210 21.24 21.42 -9.78
N PRO A 211 22.38 21.88 -10.34
CA PRO A 211 22.68 21.69 -11.77
C PRO A 211 22.83 20.22 -12.18
N GLN A 212 23.11 19.34 -11.22
CA GLN A 212 23.36 17.91 -11.43
C GLN A 212 22.11 17.06 -11.21
N VAL A 213 21.04 17.58 -10.62
CA VAL A 213 19.80 16.82 -10.42
C VAL A 213 19.27 16.36 -11.78
N GLY A 214 19.09 15.05 -11.94
CA GLY A 214 18.46 14.51 -13.13
C GLY A 214 16.95 14.54 -13.00
N MET A 215 16.24 14.83 -14.08
CA MET A 215 14.79 14.71 -14.16
C MET A 215 14.43 13.77 -15.32
N ALA A 216 13.56 12.81 -15.04
CA ALA A 216 13.04 11.89 -16.04
C ALA A 216 11.56 11.62 -15.78
N GLU A 217 10.83 11.23 -16.83
CA GLU A 217 9.47 10.73 -16.72
C GLU A 217 9.36 9.37 -17.40
N LYS A 218 8.77 8.39 -16.72
CA LYS A 218 8.47 7.07 -17.30
C LYS A 218 7.07 6.64 -16.86
N THR A 219 6.21 6.28 -17.82
CA THR A 219 4.86 5.76 -17.54
C THR A 219 4.06 6.68 -16.61
N ASN A 220 4.06 7.99 -16.89
CA ASN A 220 3.46 9.07 -16.08
C ASN A 220 4.11 9.35 -14.72
N ILE A 221 5.20 8.67 -14.37
CA ILE A 221 5.91 8.83 -13.09
C ILE A 221 7.06 9.82 -13.26
N LEU A 222 7.08 10.87 -12.42
CA LEU A 222 8.22 11.79 -12.30
C LEU A 222 9.32 11.14 -11.45
N PHE A 223 10.55 11.20 -11.94
CA PHE A 223 11.76 10.78 -11.22
C PHE A 223 12.72 11.94 -11.09
N LEU A 224 13.21 12.16 -9.88
CA LEU A 224 14.37 13.00 -9.59
C LEU A 224 15.57 12.11 -9.29
N LYS A 225 16.63 12.23 -10.08
CA LYS A 225 17.84 11.41 -9.94
C LYS A 225 18.89 12.17 -9.13
N VAL A 226 19.27 11.60 -7.99
CA VAL A 226 20.40 12.00 -7.14
C VAL A 226 21.45 10.90 -7.12
N TYR A 227 22.65 11.16 -6.61
CA TYR A 227 23.79 10.24 -6.70
C TYR A 227 24.35 9.90 -5.33
N GLY A 228 24.83 8.67 -5.16
CA GLY A 228 25.51 8.22 -3.96
C GLY A 228 26.60 7.23 -4.34
N LEU A 229 27.22 6.61 -3.34
CA LEU A 229 28.23 5.58 -3.55
C LEU A 229 27.65 4.19 -3.24
N ASP A 230 28.04 3.19 -4.03
CA ASP A 230 27.78 1.80 -3.69
C ASP A 230 28.84 1.24 -2.73
N GLU A 231 28.77 -0.06 -2.45
CA GLU A 231 29.75 -0.74 -1.58
C GLU A 231 31.19 -0.74 -2.14
N ASN A 232 31.35 -0.54 -3.44
CA ASN A 232 32.63 -0.50 -4.14
C ASN A 232 33.12 0.92 -4.38
N ASN A 233 32.53 1.93 -3.71
CA ASN A 233 32.79 3.35 -3.93
C ASN A 233 32.54 3.82 -5.37
N GLN A 234 31.68 3.13 -6.12
CA GLN A 234 31.27 3.54 -7.45
C GLN A 234 30.04 4.46 -7.36
N LEU A 235 30.04 5.48 -8.23
CA LEU A 235 28.93 6.43 -8.30
C LEU A 235 27.67 5.75 -8.84
N ILE A 236 26.64 5.65 -8.00
CA ILE A 236 25.34 5.10 -8.36
C ILE A 236 24.26 6.18 -8.32
N GLY A 237 23.33 6.10 -9.28
CA GLY A 237 22.19 7.01 -9.33
C GLY A 237 20.95 6.41 -8.70
N ARG A 238 20.26 7.18 -7.86
CA ARG A 238 18.97 6.83 -7.26
C ARG A 238 17.86 7.71 -7.81
N GLY A 239 16.79 7.09 -8.31
CA GLY A 239 15.55 7.78 -8.64
C GLY A 239 14.67 7.94 -7.40
N PHE A 240 14.29 9.18 -7.11
CA PHE A 240 13.28 9.55 -6.12
C PHE A 240 11.96 9.88 -6.83
N ILE A 241 10.84 9.34 -6.32
CA ILE A 241 9.52 9.58 -6.87
C ILE A 241 8.76 10.53 -5.91
N PRO A 242 8.64 11.83 -6.25
CA PRO A 242 7.90 12.77 -5.42
C PRO A 242 6.39 12.52 -5.51
N ASN A 243 5.68 12.78 -4.41
CA ASN A 243 4.23 12.68 -4.34
C ASN A 243 3.53 13.92 -4.91
N VAL A 244 3.53 14.06 -6.24
CA VAL A 244 3.03 15.26 -6.93
C VAL A 244 1.51 15.46 -6.89
N SER A 245 0.75 14.40 -6.64
CA SER A 245 -0.70 14.44 -6.49
C SER A 245 -1.20 13.31 -5.58
N SER A 246 -2.48 13.35 -5.20
CA SER A 246 -3.13 12.29 -4.43
C SER A 246 -3.05 10.91 -5.11
N TYR A 247 -2.86 10.88 -6.43
CA TYR A 247 -2.82 9.65 -7.23
C TYR A 247 -1.42 9.28 -7.74
N SER A 248 -0.36 9.95 -7.25
CA SER A 248 1.01 9.61 -7.65
C SER A 248 1.40 8.17 -7.33
N PHE A 249 0.83 7.60 -6.25
CA PHE A 249 1.03 6.20 -5.90
C PHE A 249 0.46 5.22 -6.94
N ALA A 250 -0.55 5.64 -7.69
CA ALA A 250 -1.22 4.84 -8.72
C ALA A 250 -0.73 5.17 -10.14
N PHE A 251 0.32 6.01 -10.26
CA PHE A 251 0.86 6.46 -11.54
C PHE A 251 -0.14 7.25 -12.41
N LEU A 252 -1.10 7.92 -11.77
CA LEU A 252 -2.15 8.71 -12.43
C LEU A 252 -1.96 10.22 -12.26
N SER A 253 -0.74 10.68 -12.00
CA SER A 253 -0.45 12.11 -11.88
C SER A 253 -0.49 12.80 -13.25
N SER A 254 -1.17 13.93 -13.32
CA SER A 254 -1.23 14.70 -14.56
C SER A 254 0.09 15.40 -14.86
N GLY A 255 0.32 15.75 -16.13
CA GLY A 255 1.46 16.59 -16.53
C GLY A 255 1.50 17.93 -15.77
N ASN A 256 0.33 18.48 -15.46
CA ASN A 256 0.20 19.75 -14.73
C ASN A 256 0.65 19.61 -13.27
N ASP A 257 0.26 18.53 -12.58
CA ASP A 257 0.66 18.30 -11.18
C ASP A 257 2.18 18.16 -11.08
N LYS A 258 2.79 17.42 -12.02
CA LYS A 258 4.25 17.27 -12.12
C LYS A 258 4.94 18.61 -12.34
N ALA A 259 4.46 19.41 -13.29
CA ALA A 259 5.06 20.71 -13.59
C ALA A 259 4.94 21.68 -12.42
N LEU A 260 3.77 21.76 -11.76
CA LEU A 260 3.57 22.60 -10.58
C LEU A 260 4.47 22.16 -9.42
N ALA A 261 4.61 20.86 -9.19
CA ALA A 261 5.51 20.33 -8.19
C ALA A 261 6.97 20.71 -8.45
N VAL A 262 7.46 20.54 -9.68
CA VAL A 262 8.83 20.89 -10.05
C VAL A 262 9.06 22.41 -9.98
N ALA A 263 8.09 23.21 -10.43
CA ALA A 263 8.16 24.65 -10.33
C ALA A 263 8.21 25.12 -8.87
N PHE A 264 7.43 24.50 -7.98
CA PHE A 264 7.48 24.77 -6.54
C PHE A 264 8.89 24.50 -5.98
N MET A 265 9.47 23.33 -6.28
CA MET A 265 10.81 22.97 -5.80
C MET A 265 11.89 23.94 -6.28
N VAL A 266 11.88 24.31 -7.56
CA VAL A 266 12.89 25.21 -8.14
C VAL A 266 12.71 26.66 -7.68
N LYS A 267 11.46 27.15 -7.57
CA LYS A 267 11.19 28.49 -7.04
C LYS A 267 11.61 28.62 -5.58
N PHE A 268 11.31 27.62 -4.75
CA PHE A 268 11.79 27.59 -3.38
C PHE A 268 13.32 27.68 -3.30
N LEU A 269 14.00 26.83 -4.08
CA LEU A 269 15.45 26.75 -4.08
C LEU A 269 16.11 28.08 -4.48
N LEU A 270 15.62 28.73 -5.54
CA LEU A 270 16.28 29.92 -6.10
C LEU A 270 15.79 31.22 -5.47
N ASN A 271 14.48 31.34 -5.23
CA ASN A 271 13.85 32.59 -4.78
C ASN A 271 13.45 32.56 -3.30
N GLY A 272 13.64 31.44 -2.60
CA GLY A 272 13.33 31.28 -1.19
C GLY A 272 11.86 30.97 -0.91
N LYS A 273 11.55 30.84 0.39
CA LYS A 273 10.21 30.50 0.88
C LYS A 273 9.14 31.47 0.39
N GLU A 274 9.41 32.76 0.42
CA GLU A 274 8.42 33.81 0.05
C GLU A 274 7.91 33.68 -1.39
N ALA A 275 8.68 33.05 -2.28
CA ALA A 275 8.25 32.78 -3.65
C ALA A 275 7.22 31.64 -3.78
N VAL A 276 7.02 30.85 -2.72
CA VAL A 276 6.17 29.65 -2.72
C VAL A 276 5.19 29.59 -1.54
N SER A 277 5.49 30.22 -0.41
CA SER A 277 4.61 30.27 0.75
C SER A 277 4.85 31.49 1.64
N LYS A 278 3.78 31.94 2.30
CA LYS A 278 3.81 33.00 3.32
C LYS A 278 4.17 32.49 4.72
N VAL A 279 4.09 31.18 4.96
CA VAL A 279 4.23 30.58 6.28
C VAL A 279 5.21 29.42 6.26
N ASP A 280 5.81 29.13 7.41
CA ASP A 280 6.48 27.86 7.62
C ASP A 280 5.42 26.76 7.72
N TYR A 281 5.79 25.54 7.34
CA TYR A 281 4.86 24.44 7.32
C TYR A 281 5.52 23.13 7.75
N GLN A 282 4.84 22.41 8.62
CA GLN A 282 5.19 21.04 8.98
C GLN A 282 3.95 20.17 8.93
N ARG A 283 3.97 19.15 8.08
CA ARG A 283 2.87 18.19 7.97
C ARG A 283 2.90 17.23 9.15
N ARG A 284 1.73 16.97 9.74
CA ARG A 284 1.57 15.93 10.76
C ARG A 284 2.12 14.59 10.25
N GLY A 285 2.93 13.93 11.09
CA GLY A 285 3.47 12.61 10.82
C GLY A 285 2.39 11.57 10.53
N PRO A 286 2.73 10.47 9.86
CA PRO A 286 1.82 9.35 9.66
C PRO A 286 1.47 8.68 11.00
N LEU A 287 0.21 8.29 11.19
CA LEU A 287 -0.29 7.67 12.43
C LEU A 287 0.31 6.28 12.69
N ILE A 288 0.54 5.50 11.62
CA ILE A 288 1.03 4.12 11.72
C ILE A 288 2.31 4.04 10.90
N TRP A 289 3.46 4.02 11.56
CA TRP A 289 4.76 3.76 10.94
C TRP A 289 5.79 3.26 11.95
N TRP A 290 6.03 1.94 11.99
CA TRP A 290 6.96 1.34 12.95
C TRP A 290 8.41 1.31 12.49
N SER A 291 8.66 1.49 11.19
CA SER A 291 10.01 1.44 10.63
C SER A 291 10.30 2.63 9.71
N LYS A 292 11.27 3.47 10.07
CA LYS A 292 11.78 4.56 9.21
C LYS A 292 13.14 4.15 8.64
N ASP A 293 13.47 4.61 7.43
CA ASP A 293 14.85 4.49 6.96
C ASP A 293 15.76 5.25 7.92
N LYS A 294 16.77 4.54 8.43
CA LYS A 294 17.79 5.12 9.31
C LYS A 294 18.53 6.22 8.55
N ARG A 295 18.55 7.41 9.13
CA ARG A 295 19.40 8.50 8.64
C ARG A 295 20.86 8.06 8.80
N PRO A 296 21.67 8.11 7.73
CA PRO A 296 23.12 7.91 7.81
C PRO A 296 23.76 8.88 8.81
N ALA A 297 24.76 8.42 9.59
CA ALA A 297 25.42 9.22 10.62
C ALA A 297 26.35 10.31 10.06
N ASP A 298 26.74 10.18 8.79
CA ASP A 298 27.57 11.10 8.01
C ASP A 298 26.80 12.31 7.46
N LEU A 299 25.49 12.40 7.71
CA LEU A 299 24.63 13.51 7.27
C LEU A 299 24.28 14.51 8.39
N ASP A 300 24.87 14.38 9.58
CA ASP A 300 24.66 15.29 10.72
C ASP A 300 25.67 16.47 10.72
#